data_AF-A0A8J7P4H9-F1
#
_entry.id   AF-A0A8J7P4H9-F1
#
_cell.length_a   1.000
_cell.length_b   1.000
_cell.length_c   1.000
_cell.angle_alpha   90.00
_cell.angle_beta   90.00
_cell.angle_gamma   90.00
#
_symmetry.space_group_name_H-M   'P 1'
#
loop_
_entity.id
_entity.type
_entity.pdbx_description
1 polymer ?
#
loop_
_entity_poly.entity_id
_entity_poly.type
_entity_poly.pdbx_seq_one_letter_code
_entity_poly.pdbx_strand_id
1 'polypeptide(L)'
;MSHGLGHFFSCRGIALAVQYFWKRGHRKITTFVPQWRLKKDPKVKEQHYLTELQNLGLLSLTPSREIMGKRISSYDDRFMLQLAQQTDGVVVTNDNLRDLVDESPAFRNIIKKR
;
A
#
# COMPACT_ATOMS: atom_id res chain seq x y z
N MET A 1 -5.55 -7.70 -0.67
CA MET A 1 -6.31 -8.89 -0.22
C MET A 1 -7.69 -8.97 -0.86
N SER A 2 -8.38 -7.84 -1.10
CA SER A 2 -9.71 -7.84 -1.74
C SER A 2 -9.71 -8.47 -3.14
N HIS A 3 -8.78 -8.08 -4.01
CA HIS A 3 -8.51 -8.81 -5.25
C HIS A 3 -7.83 -10.14 -4.90
N GLY A 4 -8.50 -11.26 -5.19
CA GLY A 4 -8.17 -12.60 -4.65
C GLY A 4 -9.12 -13.09 -3.55
N LEU A 5 -10.19 -12.33 -3.25
CA LEU A 5 -11.28 -12.71 -2.33
C LEU A 5 -10.79 -13.12 -0.94
N GLY A 6 -9.71 -12.49 -0.45
CA GLY A 6 -9.12 -12.80 0.85
C GLY A 6 -8.28 -14.07 0.92
N HIS A 7 -8.22 -14.89 -0.14
CA HIS A 7 -7.48 -16.16 -0.11
C HIS A 7 -5.98 -16.00 -0.33
N PHE A 8 -5.58 -15.00 -1.12
CA PHE A 8 -4.18 -14.75 -1.46
C PHE A 8 -3.93 -13.26 -1.70
N PHE A 9 -2.65 -12.88 -1.66
CA PHE A 9 -2.21 -11.54 -2.03
C PHE A 9 -2.01 -11.49 -3.54
N SER A 10 -2.94 -10.86 -4.24
CA SER A 10 -2.84 -10.68 -5.69
C SER A 10 -2.12 -9.37 -6.04
N CYS A 11 -0.91 -9.48 -6.59
CA CYS A 11 -0.15 -8.33 -7.08
C CYS A 11 -0.82 -7.68 -8.30
N ARG A 12 -1.52 -8.47 -9.13
CA ARG A 12 -2.33 -7.95 -10.25
C ARG A 12 -3.40 -6.97 -9.80
N GLY A 13 -3.99 -7.19 -8.63
CA GLY A 13 -4.98 -6.26 -8.07
C GLY A 13 -4.42 -4.84 -7.88
N ILE A 14 -3.15 -4.73 -7.48
CA ILE A 14 -2.46 -3.43 -7.33
C ILE A 14 -2.25 -2.80 -8.71
N ALA A 15 -1.74 -3.57 -9.67
CA ALA A 15 -1.53 -3.10 -11.04
C ALA A 15 -2.83 -2.60 -11.69
N LEU A 16 -3.97 -3.29 -11.47
CA LEU A 16 -5.28 -2.86 -11.96
C LEU A 16 -5.74 -1.53 -11.34
N ALA A 17 -5.56 -1.36 -10.03
CA ALA A 17 -5.89 -0.10 -9.36
C ALA A 17 -5.03 1.05 -9.89
N VAL A 18 -3.72 0.84 -10.03
CA VAL A 18 -2.80 1.82 -10.62
C VAL A 18 -3.22 2.15 -12.05
N GLN A 19 -3.50 1.14 -12.87
CA GLN A 19 -3.93 1.31 -14.25
C GLN A 19 -5.23 2.13 -14.35
N TYR A 20 -6.19 1.91 -13.45
CA TYR A 20 -7.44 2.65 -13.40
C TYR A 20 -7.20 4.17 -13.28
N PHE A 21 -6.39 4.60 -12.32
CA PHE A 21 -6.05 6.01 -12.15
C PHE A 21 -5.17 6.54 -13.29
N TRP A 22 -4.23 5.72 -13.77
CA TRP A 22 -3.36 6.09 -14.88
C TRP A 22 -4.14 6.38 -16.17
N LYS A 23 -5.13 5.54 -16.51
CA LYS A 23 -6.02 5.74 -17.67
C LYS A 23 -6.83 7.03 -17.59
N ARG A 24 -7.06 7.55 -16.39
CA ARG A 24 -7.77 8.82 -16.14
C ARG A 24 -6.85 10.04 -16.11
N GLY A 25 -5.56 9.87 -16.42
CA GLY A 25 -4.59 10.95 -16.49
C GLY A 25 -3.83 11.22 -15.19
N HIS A 26 -4.09 10.48 -14.11
CA HIS A 26 -3.31 10.63 -12.87
C HIS A 26 -1.89 10.08 -13.07
N ARG A 27 -0.87 10.85 -12.65
CA ARG A 27 0.55 10.48 -12.76
C ARG A 27 1.29 10.45 -11.43
N LYS A 28 0.81 11.21 -10.44
CA LYS A 28 1.30 11.16 -9.06
C LYS A 28 0.56 10.06 -8.30
N ILE A 29 0.99 8.82 -8.51
CA ILE A 29 0.42 7.63 -7.88
C ILE A 29 1.54 6.91 -7.14
N THR A 30 1.35 6.65 -5.86
CA THR A 30 2.28 5.86 -5.05
C THR A 30 1.53 4.72 -4.40
N THR A 31 2.00 3.50 -4.59
CA THR A 31 1.51 2.31 -3.88
C THR A 31 2.51 1.90 -2.82
N PHE A 32 2.03 1.60 -1.61
CA PHE A 32 2.89 1.11 -0.54
C PHE A 32 2.71 -0.40 -0.37
N VAL A 33 3.83 -1.12 -0.30
CA VAL A 33 3.84 -2.56 -0.06
C VAL A 33 4.97 -2.89 0.91
N PRO A 34 4.73 -3.67 1.98
CA PRO A 34 5.79 -4.02 2.91
C PRO A 34 6.82 -4.95 2.27
N GLN A 35 8.10 -4.65 2.50
CA GLN A 35 9.22 -5.30 1.82
C GLN A 35 9.21 -6.83 1.92
N TRP A 36 8.71 -7.40 3.03
CA TRP A 36 8.59 -8.84 3.20
C TRP A 36 7.67 -9.52 2.17
N ARG A 37 6.76 -8.77 1.53
CA ARG A 37 5.92 -9.27 0.42
C ARG A 37 6.71 -9.61 -0.84
N LEU A 38 7.97 -9.18 -0.93
CA LEU A 38 8.88 -9.59 -1.99
C LEU A 38 9.53 -10.95 -1.75
N LYS A 39 9.44 -11.51 -0.54
CA LYS A 39 9.91 -12.87 -0.29
C LYS A 39 8.99 -13.87 -1.01
N LYS A 40 9.57 -14.97 -1.48
CA LYS A 40 8.83 -16.06 -2.14
C LYS A 40 7.81 -16.64 -1.15
N ASP A 41 6.53 -16.47 -1.45
CA ASP A 41 5.41 -16.93 -0.64
C ASP A 41 4.35 -17.55 -1.58
N PRO A 42 3.94 -18.81 -1.40
CA PRO A 42 2.90 -19.45 -2.21
C PRO A 42 1.56 -18.69 -2.25
N LYS A 43 1.27 -17.89 -1.22
CA LYS A 43 0.08 -17.04 -1.11
C LYS A 43 0.24 -15.67 -1.78
N VAL A 44 1.39 -15.36 -2.36
CA VAL A 44 1.58 -14.17 -3.21
C VAL A 44 1.51 -14.60 -4.66
N LYS A 45 0.59 -14.02 -5.44
CA LYS A 45 0.36 -14.36 -6.85
C LYS A 45 0.79 -13.21 -7.75
N GLU A 46 1.41 -13.58 -8.87
CA GLU A 46 1.79 -12.65 -9.96
C GLU A 46 2.78 -11.57 -9.50
N GLN A 47 3.79 -11.98 -8.73
CA GLN A 47 4.74 -11.08 -8.07
C GLN A 47 5.52 -10.15 -9.04
N HIS A 48 5.66 -10.54 -10.31
CA HIS A 48 6.29 -9.73 -11.35
C HIS A 48 5.68 -8.32 -11.46
N TYR A 49 4.37 -8.16 -11.20
CA TYR A 49 3.74 -6.83 -11.18
C TYR A 49 4.32 -5.89 -10.12
N LEU A 50 4.78 -6.41 -8.97
CA LEU A 50 5.43 -5.55 -7.97
C LEU A 50 6.77 -5.02 -8.50
N THR A 51 7.53 -5.87 -9.19
CA THR A 51 8.80 -5.48 -9.82
C THR A 51 8.58 -4.44 -10.92
N GLU A 52 7.59 -4.64 -11.79
CA GLU A 52 7.24 -3.67 -12.83
C GLU A 52 6.82 -2.32 -12.24
N LEU A 53 5.93 -2.32 -11.25
CA LEU A 53 5.49 -1.08 -10.60
C LEU A 53 6.63 -0.38 -9.87
N GLN A 54 7.57 -1.13 -9.27
CA GLN A 54 8.75 -0.56 -8.63
C GLN A 54 9.67 0.10 -9.66
N ASN A 55 9.94 -0.56 -10.79
CA ASN A 55 10.77 -0.02 -11.87
C ASN A 55 10.16 1.25 -12.49
N LEU A 56 8.84 1.35 -12.52
CA LEU A 56 8.10 2.54 -12.97
C LEU A 56 8.02 3.65 -11.91
N GLY A 57 8.53 3.44 -10.69
CA GLY A 57 8.44 4.41 -9.60
C GLY A 57 7.04 4.54 -9.00
N LEU A 58 6.14 3.58 -9.26
CA LEU A 58 4.74 3.57 -8.80
C LEU A 58 4.54 2.77 -7.51
N LEU A 59 5.57 2.05 -7.06
CA LEU A 59 5.57 1.26 -5.85
C LEU A 59 6.74 1.65 -4.95
N SER A 60 6.42 1.98 -3.70
CA SER A 60 7.35 2.24 -2.61
C SER A 60 7.28 1.10 -1.60
N LEU A 61 8.44 0.55 -1.25
CA LEU A 61 8.53 -0.49 -0.25
C LEU A 61 8.62 0.13 1.14
N THR A 62 7.77 -0.33 2.05
CA THR A 62 7.88 0.05 3.47
C THR A 62 8.83 -0.91 4.19
N PRO A 63 9.62 -0.40 5.16
CA PRO A 63 10.61 -1.22 5.86
C PRO A 63 9.96 -2.40 6.59
N SER A 64 10.57 -3.57 6.45
CA SER A 64 10.26 -4.72 7.28
C SER A 64 11.49 -5.59 7.45
N ARG A 65 11.59 -6.27 8.58
CA ARG A 65 12.72 -7.13 8.93
C ARG A 65 12.26 -8.38 9.65
N GLU A 66 13.15 -9.36 9.72
CA GLU A 66 12.96 -10.58 10.47
C GLU A 66 14.03 -10.67 11.55
N ILE A 67 13.62 -10.88 12.80
CA ILE A 67 14.51 -11.03 13.95
C ILE A 67 14.10 -12.33 14.65
N MET A 68 15.03 -13.29 14.76
CA MET A 68 14.78 -14.58 15.41
C MET A 68 13.53 -15.31 14.88
N GLY A 69 13.32 -15.30 13.55
CA GLY A 69 12.14 -15.90 12.90
C GLY A 69 10.83 -15.11 13.10
N LYS A 70 10.83 -14.03 13.88
CA LYS A 70 9.69 -13.13 14.06
C LYS A 70 9.78 -11.98 13.06
N ARG A 71 8.68 -11.78 12.32
CA ARG A 71 8.54 -10.64 11.42
C ARG A 71 8.19 -9.37 12.20
N ILE A 72 8.91 -8.30 11.88
CA ILE A 72 8.64 -6.93 12.33
C ILE A 72 8.42 -6.11 11.07
N SER A 73 7.22 -5.57 10.92
CA SER A 73 6.87 -4.69 9.81
C SER A 73 6.58 -3.30 10.36
N SER A 74 7.01 -2.26 9.66
CA SER A 74 6.49 -0.92 9.92
C SER A 74 4.99 -0.87 9.58
N TYR A 75 4.26 0.07 10.20
CA TYR A 75 2.85 0.32 9.88
C TYR A 75 2.77 1.05 8.55
N ASP A 76 2.44 0.33 7.49
CA ASP A 76 2.34 0.85 6.13
C ASP A 76 1.30 1.97 6.02
N ASP A 77 0.25 1.88 6.83
CA ASP A 77 -0.83 2.85 6.91
C ASP A 77 -0.35 4.23 7.36
N ARG A 78 0.66 4.29 8.25
CA ARG A 78 1.27 5.57 8.63
C ARG A 78 2.01 6.22 7.47
N PHE A 79 2.73 5.45 6.66
CA PHE A 79 3.39 5.98 5.46
C PHE A 79 2.37 6.54 4.46
N MET A 80 1.24 5.83 4.27
CA MET A 80 0.15 6.30 3.41
C MET A 80 -0.43 7.63 3.90
N LEU A 81 -0.79 7.72 5.19
CA LEU A 81 -1.37 8.93 5.78
C LEU A 81 -0.39 10.10 5.78
N GLN A 82 0.89 9.85 6.09
CA GLN A 82 1.93 10.88 6.04
C GLN A 82 2.13 11.42 4.63
N LEU A 83 2.20 10.55 3.61
CA LEU A 83 2.34 10.98 2.23
C LEU A 83 1.10 11.78 1.78
N ALA A 84 -0.09 11.30 2.10
CA ALA A 84 -1.33 12.01 1.78
C ALA A 84 -1.39 13.39 2.44
N GLN A 85 -0.93 13.50 3.70
CA GLN A 85 -0.82 14.79 4.40
C GLN A 85 0.17 15.74 3.70
N GLN A 86 1.37 15.26 3.37
CA GLN A 86 2.43 16.07 2.77
C GLN A 86 2.10 16.54 1.35
N THR A 87 1.33 15.75 0.61
CA THR A 87 1.02 15.99 -0.80
C THR A 87 -0.37 16.55 -1.05
N ASP A 88 -1.15 16.76 0.02
CA ASP A 88 -2.57 17.07 -0.05
C ASP A 88 -3.37 16.03 -0.86
N GLY A 89 -2.96 14.77 -0.79
CA GLY A 89 -3.50 13.65 -1.58
C GLY A 89 -4.69 12.95 -0.94
N VAL A 90 -5.15 11.89 -1.63
CA VAL A 90 -6.22 10.96 -1.19
C VAL A 90 -5.66 9.56 -0.95
N VAL A 91 -6.31 8.79 -0.08
CA VAL A 91 -5.90 7.41 0.24
C VAL A 91 -6.93 6.43 -0.32
N VAL A 92 -6.48 5.43 -1.07
CA VAL A 92 -7.35 4.38 -1.61
C VAL A 92 -7.18 3.12 -0.78
N THR A 93 -8.10 2.89 0.15
CA THR A 93 -8.13 1.70 0.99
C THR A 93 -9.57 1.31 1.35
N ASN A 94 -9.80 0.04 1.66
CA ASN A 94 -11.05 -0.43 2.27
C ASN A 94 -10.95 -0.52 3.80
N ASP A 95 -9.76 -0.28 4.38
CA ASP A 95 -9.58 -0.22 5.82
C ASP A 95 -10.06 1.14 6.35
N ASN A 96 -10.68 1.14 7.53
CA ASN A 96 -11.11 2.35 8.20
C ASN A 96 -9.99 3.00 9.03
N LEU A 97 -8.82 2.37 9.15
CA LEU A 97 -7.62 2.91 9.83
C LEU A 97 -7.90 3.38 11.26
N ARG A 98 -8.79 2.68 11.97
CA ARG A 98 -9.37 3.12 13.26
C ARG A 98 -8.32 3.33 14.35
N ASP A 99 -7.24 2.56 14.31
CA ASP A 99 -6.10 2.66 15.20
C ASP A 99 -5.31 3.96 15.01
N LEU A 100 -5.34 4.56 13.82
CA LEU A 100 -4.59 5.78 13.48
C LEU A 100 -5.42 7.07 13.58
N VAL A 101 -6.75 6.94 13.71
CA VAL A 101 -7.68 8.09 13.76
C VAL A 101 -7.36 9.07 14.88
N ASP A 102 -6.86 8.58 16.02
CA ASP A 102 -6.59 9.40 17.21
C ASP A 102 -5.11 9.74 17.40
N GLU A 103 -4.22 9.26 16.51
CA GLU A 103 -2.80 9.58 16.58
C GLU A 103 -2.50 11.05 16.26
N SER A 104 -3.25 11.66 15.34
CA SER A 104 -3.13 13.09 15.06
C SER A 104 -4.40 13.71 14.47
N PRO A 105 -4.64 15.02 14.68
CA PRO A 105 -5.74 15.72 14.01
C PRO A 105 -5.66 15.68 12.49
N ALA A 106 -4.44 15.67 11.92
CA ALA A 106 -4.24 15.60 10.49
C ALA A 106 -4.67 14.24 9.92
N PHE A 107 -4.27 13.14 10.56
CA PHE A 107 -4.69 11.79 10.17
C PHE A 107 -6.20 11.62 10.29
N ARG A 108 -6.79 12.08 11.40
CA ARG A 108 -8.25 12.11 11.58
C ARG A 108 -8.96 12.80 10.42
N ASN A 109 -8.44 13.95 9.99
CA ASN A 109 -9.03 14.72 8.90
C ASN A 109 -8.91 14.00 7.55
N ILE A 110 -7.77 13.38 7.26
CA ILE A 110 -7.57 12.59 6.04
C ILE A 110 -8.55 11.42 6.04
N ILE A 111 -8.52 10.57 7.08
CA ILE A 111 -9.35 9.35 7.17
C ILE A 111 -10.85 9.66 7.03
N LYS A 112 -11.32 10.80 7.56
CA LYS A 112 -12.75 11.16 7.52
C LYS A 112 -13.19 11.82 6.22
N LYS A 113 -12.28 12.42 5.44
CA LYS A 113 -12.65 13.35 4.36
C LYS A 113 -12.00 13.05 3.01
N ARG A 114 -11.09 12.08 2.92
CA ARG A 114 -10.23 11.81 1.76
C ARG A 114 -9.96 10.32 1.60
#